data_AF-A0A5K7S4T1-F1
#
_entry.id   AF-A0A5K7S4T1-F1
#
_cell.length_a   1.000
_cell.length_b   1.000
_cell.length_c   1.000
_cell.angle_alpha   90.00
_cell.angle_beta   90.00
_cell.angle_gamma   90.00
#
_symmetry.space_group_name_H-M   'P 1'
#
loop_
_entity.id
_entity.type
_entity.pdbx_description
1 polymer ?
#
loop_
_entity_poly.entity_id
_entity_poly.type
_entity_poly.pdbx_seq_one_letter_code
_entity_poly.pdbx_strand_id
1 'polypeptide(L)' 'MDDFLAARLQMTVSFVFHIVFACIGMTMPWLMFVAELKWIKTGRKVYLDLSKAWARGVAIFFAVGAVSGTVLSFELGLL' A
#
# COMPACT_ATOMS: atom_id res chain seq x y z
N MET A 1 7.59 32.35 -0.27
CA MET A 1 8.38 31.13 0.00
C MET A 1 9.31 30.98 -1.18
N ASP A 2 10.60 30.70 -0.95
CA ASP A 2 11.50 30.35 -2.05
C ASP A 2 10.98 29.10 -2.75
N ASP A 3 10.98 29.09 -4.09
CA ASP A 3 10.44 27.99 -4.90
C ASP A 3 11.07 26.64 -4.54
N PHE A 4 12.36 26.65 -4.19
CA PHE A 4 13.08 25.48 -3.70
C PHE A 4 12.48 24.87 -2.42
N LEU A 5 12.07 25.73 -1.47
CA LEU A 5 11.49 25.28 -0.22
C LEU A 5 10.05 24.77 -0.42
N ALA A 6 9.31 25.36 -1.37
CA ALA A 6 8.00 24.88 -1.78
C ALA A 6 8.09 23.50 -2.44
N ALA A 7 9.02 23.30 -3.38
CA ALA A 7 9.27 22.02 -4.05
C ALA A 7 9.61 20.90 -3.04
N ARG A 8 10.50 21.19 -2.08
CA ARG A 8 10.90 20.21 -1.06
C ARG A 8 9.74 19.84 -0.12
N LEU A 9 8.91 20.81 0.27
CA LEU A 9 7.73 20.55 1.08
C LEU A 9 6.70 19.70 0.33
N GLN A 10 6.43 20.02 -0.94
CA GLN A 10 5.50 19.25 -1.77
C GLN A 10 5.96 17.79 -1.88
N MET A 11 7.22 17.56 -2.24
CA MET A 11 7.81 16.21 -2.33
C MET A 11 7.69 15.46 -0.99
N THR A 12 7.96 16.14 0.13
CA THR A 12 7.88 15.51 1.47
C THR A 12 6.45 15.08 1.79
N VAL A 13 5.46 15.92 1.51
CA VAL A 13 4.04 15.61 1.79
C VAL A 13 3.57 14.43 0.94
N SER A 14 3.86 14.43 -0.36
CA SER A 14 3.51 13.33 -1.26
C SER A 14 4.19 12.03 -0.87
N PHE A 15 5.46 12.08 -0.46
CA PHE A 15 6.20 10.90 0.00
C PHE A 15 5.63 10.32 1.29
N VAL A 16 5.34 11.17 2.29
CA VAL A 16 4.74 10.75 3.57
C VAL A 16 3.34 10.17 3.37
N PHE A 17 2.56 10.72 2.43
CA PHE A 17 1.28 10.12 2.06
C PHE A 17 1.49 8.73 1.47
N HIS A 18 2.35 8.60 0.46
CA HIS A 18 2.54 7.35 -0.27
C HIS A 18 3.11 6.21 0.61
N ILE A 19 4.06 6.50 1.50
CA ILE A 19 4.76 5.46 2.28
C ILE A 19 3.81 4.67 3.19
N VAL A 20 2.78 5.32 3.75
CA VAL A 20 1.77 4.65 4.59
C VAL A 20 1.03 3.57 3.80
N PHE A 21 0.59 3.89 2.58
CA PHE A 21 -0.09 2.95 1.71
C PHE A 21 0.85 1.89 1.16
N ALA A 22 2.10 2.25 0.83
CA ALA A 22 3.11 1.33 0.35
C ALA A 22 3.44 0.24 1.38
N CYS A 23 3.65 0.63 2.66
CA CYS A 23 3.90 -0.33 3.73
C CYS A 23 2.74 -1.31 3.92
N ILE A 24 1.50 -0.79 3.99
CA ILE A 24 0.30 -1.65 4.14
C ILE A 24 0.15 -2.58 2.93
N GLY A 25 0.34 -2.03 1.73
CA GLY A 25 0.26 -2.77 0.47
C GLY A 25 1.29 -3.89 0.35
N MET A 26 2.45 -3.76 0.99
CA MET A 26 3.50 -4.79 1.00
C MET A 26 3.29 -5.84 2.11
N THR A 27 2.87 -5.43 3.32
CA THR A 27 2.73 -6.35 4.47
C THR A 27 1.47 -7.22 4.37
N MET A 28 0.35 -6.68 3.90
CA MET A 28 -0.92 -7.40 3.91
C MET A 28 -0.97 -8.63 2.98
N PRO A 29 -0.41 -8.60 1.74
CA PRO A 29 -0.33 -9.81 0.90
C PRO A 29 0.44 -10.95 1.57
N TRP A 30 1.50 -10.63 2.33
CA TRP A 30 2.24 -11.63 3.09
C TRP A 30 1.40 -12.26 4.21
N LEU A 31 0.62 -11.44 4.93
CA LEU A 31 -0.31 -11.95 5.95
C LEU A 31 -1.40 -12.83 5.35
N MET A 32 -1.95 -12.44 4.19
CA MET A 32 -2.94 -13.25 3.46
C MET A 32 -2.35 -14.57 2.99
N PHE A 33 -1.12 -14.56 2.47
CA PHE A 33 -0.40 -15.77 2.08
C PHE A 33 -0.23 -16.73 3.26
N VAL A 34 0.15 -16.23 4.44
CA VAL A 34 0.26 -17.06 5.66
C VAL A 34 -1.11 -17.60 6.10
N ALA A 35 -2.18 -16.81 6.00
CA ALA A 35 -3.53 -17.26 6.32
C ALA A 35 -3.99 -18.39 5.36
N GLU A 36 -3.75 -18.23 4.06
CA GLU A 36 -4.06 -19.23 3.04
C GLU A 36 -3.25 -20.51 3.25
N LEU A 37 -1.95 -20.41 3.53
CA LEU A 37 -1.10 -21.55 3.89
C LEU A 37 -1.62 -22.31 5.11
N LYS A 38 -2.10 -21.59 6.14
CA LYS A 38 -2.73 -22.20 7.32
C LYS A 38 -4.06 -22.86 6.97
N TRP A 39 -4.84 -22.30 6.06
CA TRP A 39 -6.06 -22.94 5.57
C TRP A 39 -5.75 -24.26 4.87
N ILE A 40 -4.80 -24.27 3.92
CA ILE A 40 -4.38 -25.49 3.19
C ILE A 40 -3.92 -26.59 4.16
N LYS A 41 -3.17 -26.22 5.21
CA LYS A 41 -2.67 -27.18 6.21
C LYS A 41 -3.72 -27.67 7.20
N THR A 42 -4.71 -26.85 7.57
CA THR A 42 -5.66 -27.18 8.66
C THR A 42 -7.08 -27.48 8.19
N GLY A 43 -7.45 -27.15 6.95
CA GLY A 43 -8.81 -27.29 6.41
C GLY A 43 -9.85 -26.37 7.06
N ARG A 44 -9.47 -25.49 7.99
CA ARG A 44 -10.42 -24.64 8.74
C ARG A 44 -10.88 -23.44 7.90
N LYS A 45 -12.16 -23.41 7.52
CA LYS A 45 -12.77 -22.34 6.70
C LYS A 45 -12.53 -20.92 7.22
N VAL A 46 -12.38 -20.74 8.53
CA VAL A 46 -12.09 -19.44 9.17
C VAL A 46 -10.88 -18.74 8.53
N TYR A 47 -9.82 -19.48 8.17
CA TYR A 47 -8.63 -18.88 7.55
C TYR A 47 -8.86 -18.45 6.09
N LEU A 48 -9.69 -19.17 5.35
CA LEU A 48 -10.09 -18.81 3.99
C LEU A 48 -10.98 -17.56 3.98
N ASP A 49 -11.94 -17.50 4.90
CA ASP A 49 -12.86 -16.35 5.02
C ASP A 49 -12.09 -15.09 5.43
N LEU A 50 -11.09 -15.23 6.31
CA LEU A 50 -10.17 -14.16 6.68
C LEU A 50 -9.35 -13.65 5.48
N SER A 51 -8.73 -14.57 4.73
CA SER A 51 -7.97 -14.27 3.51
C SER A 51 -8.82 -13.49 2.49
N LYS A 52 -10.06 -13.94 2.24
CA LYS A 52 -11.01 -13.27 1.33
C LYS A 52 -11.49 -11.91 1.83
N ALA A 53 -11.71 -11.77 3.14
CA ALA A 53 -12.12 -10.49 3.73
C ALA A 53 -10.99 -9.45 3.61
N TRP A 54 -9.77 -9.85 3.93
CA TRP A 54 -8.59 -8.98 3.81
C TRP A 54 -8.29 -8.62 2.36
N ALA A 55 -8.45 -9.53 1.40
CA ALA A 55 -8.26 -9.25 -0.02
C ALA A 55 -9.03 -8.02 -0.51
N ARG A 56 -10.30 -7.89 -0.09
CA ARG A 56 -11.15 -6.75 -0.46
C ARG A 56 -10.64 -5.42 0.10
N GLY A 57 -10.21 -5.41 1.36
CA GLY A 57 -9.65 -4.21 1.99
C GLY A 57 -8.31 -3.81 1.36
N VAL A 58 -7.42 -4.78 1.17
CA VAL A 58 -6.08 -4.58 0.59
C VAL A 58 -6.14 -4.04 -0.84
N ALA A 59 -7.13 -4.47 -1.64
CA ALA A 59 -7.32 -3.95 -2.99
C ALA A 59 -7.51 -2.42 -3.01
N ILE A 60 -8.21 -1.86 -2.03
CA ILE A 60 -8.42 -0.40 -1.91
C ILE A 60 -7.11 0.30 -1.56
N PHE A 61 -6.38 -0.19 -0.55
CA PHE A 61 -5.09 0.37 -0.16
C PHE A 61 -4.06 0.28 -1.30
N PHE A 62 -4.08 -0.83 -2.04
CA PHE A 62 -3.21 -1.03 -3.19
C PHE A 62 -3.51 -0.05 -4.33
N ALA A 63 -4.79 0.19 -4.64
CA ALA A 63 -5.19 1.17 -5.65
C ALA A 63 -4.74 2.59 -5.27
N VAL A 64 -4.93 3.01 -4.03
CA VAL A 64 -4.48 4.34 -3.54
C VAL A 64 -2.95 4.44 -3.57
N GLY A 65 -2.26 3.36 -3.18
CA GLY A 65 -0.80 3.26 -3.28
C GLY A 65 -0.31 3.42 -4.71
N ALA A 66 -0.89 2.70 -5.67
CA ALA A 66 -0.47 2.76 -7.08
C ALA A 66 -0.64 4.17 -7.68
N VAL A 67 -1.76 4.84 -7.40
CA VAL A 67 -2.02 6.21 -7.88
C VAL A 67 -1.03 7.20 -7.26
N SER A 68 -0.83 7.15 -5.94
CA SER A 68 0.12 8.05 -5.27
C SER A 68 1.58 7.82 -5.67
N GLY A 69 1.99 6.58 -5.96
CA GLY A 69 3.33 6.29 -6.46
C GLY A 69 3.56 6.82 -7.87
N THR A 70 2.50 6.85 -8.69
CA THR A 70 2.53 7.47 -10.02
C THR A 70 2.74 8.97 -9.91
N VAL A 71 2.03 9.65 -9.00
CA VAL A 71 2.24 11.08 -8.71
C VAL A 71 3.68 11.34 -8.27
N LEU A 72 4.21 10.52 -7.37
CA LEU A 72 5.59 10.67 -6.89
C LEU A 72 6.62 10.52 -8.01
N SER A 73 6.37 9.64 -8.97
CA SER A 73 7.24 9.44 -10.15
C SER A 73 7.27 10.69 -11.05
N PHE A 74 6.14 11.40 -11.17
CA PHE A 74 6.08 12.67 -11.88
C PHE A 74 6.73 13.81 -11.08
N GLU A 75 6.51 13.87 -9.76
CA GLU A 75 7.14 14.88 -8.90
C GLU A 75 8.66 14.77 -8.92
N LEU A 76 9.23 13.56 -8.91
CA LEU A 76 10.67 13.33 -9.04
C LEU A 76 11.27 13.81 -10.38
N GLY A 77 10.44 13.96 -11.43
CA GLY A 77 10.88 14.43 -12.73
C GLY A 77 10.63 15.91 -12.99
N LEU A 78 9.72 16.54 -12.24
CA LEU A 78 9.27 17.93 -12.45
C LEU A 78 9.81 18.91 -11.40
N LEU A 79 10.04 18.45 -10.17
CA LEU A 79 10.60 19.24 -9.05
C LEU A 79 12.11 19.06 -8.97
#